data_AF-A0A5C5RF63-F1
#
_entry.id   AF-A0A5C5RF63-F1
#
_cell.length_a   1.000
_cell.length_b   1.000
_cell.length_c   1.000
_cell.angle_alpha   90.00
_cell.angle_beta   90.00
_cell.angle_gamma   90.00
#
_symmetry.space_group_name_H-M   'P 1'
#
loop_
_entity.id
_entity.type
_entity.pdbx_description
1 polymer ?
#
loop_
_entity_poly.entity_id
_entity_poly.type
_entity_poly.pdbx_seq_one_letter_code
_entity_poly.pdbx_strand_id
1 'polypeptide(L)'
;TDHQQLAIFRRLFFDYPEIPFVMIGDPKQSIYRFRGADIHSYLGIKEHIEKIYTLNTNYRSGELQVAAVNRLFGLRAAINPPFIEKDIPFIEIKTPSSAASSKLILPHRADAGMTFLEYRPAPTEVEHEEKKAASRVNNGDFKDQMAAATAEQIARLLKEGQLASEESSRAISPEDITILVRSG
;
A
#
# COMPACT_ATOMS: atom_id res chain seq x y z
N THR A 1 4.88 5.25 18.07
CA THR A 1 4.85 5.39 19.54
C THR A 1 5.27 4.09 20.16
N ASP A 2 6.02 4.17 21.24
CA ASP A 2 6.39 3.04 22.10
C ASP A 2 5.93 3.29 23.55
N HIS A 3 6.17 2.34 24.45
CA HIS A 3 5.76 2.45 25.84
C HIS A 3 6.42 3.60 26.61
N GLN A 4 7.66 4.00 26.28
CA GLN A 4 8.32 5.12 26.95
C GLN A 4 7.68 6.44 26.54
N GLN A 5 7.43 6.62 25.25
CA GLN A 5 6.71 7.79 24.74
C GLN A 5 5.29 7.87 25.32
N LEU A 6 4.61 6.74 25.48
CA LEU A 6 3.31 6.68 26.14
C LEU A 6 3.37 7.18 27.59
N ALA A 7 4.36 6.77 28.38
CA ALA A 7 4.52 7.23 29.76
C ALA A 7 4.72 8.75 29.83
N ILE A 8 5.50 9.33 28.91
CA ILE A 8 5.71 10.77 28.78
C ILE A 8 4.38 11.48 28.47
N PHE A 9 3.62 10.99 27.50
CA PHE A 9 2.34 11.60 27.13
C PHE A 9 1.32 11.55 28.26
N ARG A 10 1.25 10.44 29.00
CA ARG A 10 0.38 10.34 30.19
C ARG A 10 0.72 11.42 31.21
N ARG A 11 2.00 11.54 31.56
CA ARG A 11 2.47 12.51 32.57
C ARG A 11 2.22 13.95 32.17
N LEU A 12 2.37 14.28 30.88
CA LEU A 12 2.28 15.66 30.41
C LEU A 12 0.85 16.09 30.06
N PHE A 13 0.02 15.18 29.58
CA PHE A 13 -1.28 15.53 28.99
C PHE A 13 -2.48 14.85 29.65
N PHE A 14 -2.32 13.64 30.19
CA PHE A 14 -3.47 12.92 30.78
C PHE A 14 -3.67 13.32 32.24
N ASP A 15 -2.59 13.61 32.94
CA ASP A 15 -2.62 14.17 34.30
C ASP A 15 -3.05 15.66 34.34
N TYR A 16 -3.01 16.35 33.18
CA TYR A 16 -3.31 17.78 33.02
C TYR A 16 -4.28 18.01 31.86
N PRO A 17 -5.59 17.69 32.03
CA PRO A 17 -6.58 17.71 30.95
C PRO A 17 -6.85 19.11 30.37
N GLU A 18 -6.40 20.18 31.04
CA GLU A 18 -6.41 21.55 30.51
C GLU A 18 -5.44 21.76 29.33
N ILE A 19 -4.46 20.89 29.17
CA ILE A 19 -3.49 20.94 28.08
C ILE A 19 -4.04 20.10 26.90
N PRO A 20 -4.33 20.71 25.74
CA PRO A 20 -4.86 19.97 24.61
C PRO A 20 -3.82 18.98 24.05
N PHE A 21 -4.24 17.73 23.86
CA PHE A 21 -3.45 16.68 23.23
C PHE A 21 -4.11 16.22 21.92
N VAL A 22 -3.35 16.30 20.83
CA VAL A 22 -3.80 15.84 19.51
C VAL A 22 -2.78 14.84 18.98
N MET A 23 -3.22 13.62 18.71
CA MET A 23 -2.41 12.59 18.07
C MET A 23 -2.96 12.29 16.68
N ILE A 24 -2.10 12.41 15.67
CA ILE A 24 -2.41 12.08 14.28
C ILE A 24 -1.61 10.85 13.90
N GLY A 25 -2.27 9.84 13.35
CA GLY A 25 -1.60 8.63 12.88
C GLY A 25 -2.56 7.70 12.14
N ASP A 26 -1.98 6.74 11.42
CA ASP A 26 -2.74 5.68 10.77
C ASP A 26 -2.26 4.32 11.33
N PRO A 27 -3.05 3.65 12.20
CA PRO A 27 -2.66 2.36 12.75
C PRO A 27 -2.52 1.28 11.66
N LYS A 28 -3.17 1.43 10.50
CA LYS A 28 -3.03 0.54 9.33
C LYS A 28 -1.62 0.58 8.73
N GLN A 29 -0.85 1.64 8.98
CA GLN A 29 0.51 1.85 8.47
C GLN A 29 1.60 1.56 9.51
N SER A 30 1.25 0.93 10.64
CA SER A 30 2.23 0.56 11.67
C SER A 30 3.11 -0.62 11.22
N ILE A 31 4.16 -0.32 10.45
CA ILE A 31 5.10 -1.31 9.88
C ILE A 31 6.47 -1.34 10.57
N TYR A 32 6.70 -0.46 11.55
CA TYR A 32 8.00 -0.28 12.21
C TYR A 32 8.19 -1.09 13.49
N ARG A 33 7.53 -2.25 13.63
CA ARG A 33 7.65 -3.13 14.82
C ARG A 33 9.12 -3.46 15.14
N PHE A 34 9.96 -3.62 14.12
CA PHE A 34 11.39 -3.90 14.27
C PHE A 34 12.19 -2.75 14.91
N ARG A 35 11.65 -1.52 14.97
CA ARG A 35 12.25 -0.36 15.64
C ARG A 35 11.63 -0.08 17.02
N GLY A 36 10.89 -1.05 17.57
CA GLY A 36 10.25 -0.92 18.89
C GLY A 36 8.91 -0.17 18.88
N ALA A 37 8.38 0.21 17.71
CA ALA A 37 7.03 0.75 17.63
C ALA A 37 6.01 -0.33 18.05
N ASP A 38 5.09 0.05 18.93
CA ASP A 38 4.11 -0.86 19.50
C ASP A 38 2.68 -0.36 19.19
N ILE A 39 1.92 -1.20 18.48
CA ILE A 39 0.52 -0.92 18.16
C ILE A 39 -0.35 -0.89 19.42
N HIS A 40 0.00 -1.66 20.46
CA HIS A 40 -0.74 -1.68 21.72
C HIS A 40 -0.59 -0.36 22.48
N SER A 41 0.56 0.32 22.37
CA SER A 41 0.74 1.67 22.90
C SER A 41 -0.20 2.69 22.24
N TYR A 42 -0.44 2.58 20.92
CA TYR A 42 -1.46 3.38 20.24
C TYR A 42 -2.88 3.03 20.72
N LEU A 43 -3.20 1.74 20.84
CA LEU A 43 -4.51 1.29 21.30
C LEU A 43 -4.79 1.72 22.75
N GLY A 44 -3.78 1.67 23.63
CA GLY A 44 -3.89 2.14 25.00
C GLY A 44 -4.07 3.66 25.12
N ILE A 45 -3.51 4.45 24.20
CA ILE A 45 -3.84 5.89 24.10
C ILE A 45 -5.30 6.05 23.68
N LYS A 46 -5.72 5.31 22.65
CA LYS A 46 -7.07 5.41 22.06
C LYS A 46 -8.18 5.18 23.10
N GLU A 47 -7.96 4.31 24.09
CA GLU A 47 -8.90 4.08 25.20
C GLU A 47 -9.14 5.32 26.09
N HIS A 48 -8.20 6.26 26.13
CA HIS A 48 -8.27 7.46 26.97
C HIS A 48 -8.68 8.72 26.19
N ILE A 49 -9.00 8.58 24.90
CA ILE A 49 -9.37 9.71 24.03
C ILE A 49 -10.86 9.66 23.75
N GLU A 50 -11.58 10.72 24.12
CA GLU A 50 -13.02 10.83 23.90
C GLU A 50 -13.38 11.12 22.44
N LYS A 51 -12.57 11.94 21.74
CA LYS A 51 -12.87 12.42 20.39
C LYS A 51 -11.93 11.80 19.37
N ILE A 52 -12.48 10.92 18.53
CA ILE A 52 -11.75 10.26 17.44
C ILE A 52 -12.30 10.76 16.10
N TYR A 53 -11.41 11.28 15.26
CA TYR A 53 -11.74 11.76 13.92
C TYR A 53 -11.07 10.88 12.87
N THR A 54 -11.77 10.65 11.76
CA THR A 54 -11.23 9.92 10.60
C THR A 54 -11.21 10.83 9.38
N LEU A 55 -10.04 10.97 8.76
CA LEU A 55 -9.90 11.61 7.46
C LEU A 55 -10.04 10.53 6.38
N ASN A 56 -11.23 10.45 5.77
CA ASN A 56 -11.55 9.40 4.80
C ASN A 56 -11.43 9.87 3.34
N THR A 57 -10.94 11.08 3.07
CA THR A 57 -10.72 11.57 1.69
C THR A 57 -9.22 11.60 1.39
N ASN A 58 -8.80 10.87 0.35
CA ASN A 58 -7.44 10.86 -0.18
C ASN A 58 -7.29 11.91 -1.28
N TYR A 59 -6.42 12.88 -1.05
CA TYR A 59 -6.07 13.94 -2.01
C TYR A 59 -4.74 13.68 -2.73
N ARG A 60 -4.07 12.54 -2.47
CA ARG A 60 -2.73 12.23 -2.98
C ARG A 60 -2.75 11.37 -4.25
N SER A 61 -3.80 10.59 -4.44
CA SER A 61 -3.89 9.56 -5.48
C SER A 61 -5.12 9.75 -6.36
N GLY A 62 -5.00 9.34 -7.62
CA GLY A 62 -6.12 9.32 -8.56
C GLY A 62 -7.21 8.33 -8.15
N GLU A 63 -8.42 8.58 -8.64
CA GLU A 63 -9.64 7.83 -8.30
C GLU A 63 -9.50 6.32 -8.53
N LEU A 64 -8.96 5.91 -9.68
CA LEU A 64 -8.80 4.49 -10.01
C LEU A 64 -7.85 3.76 -9.06
N GLN A 65 -6.83 4.44 -8.54
CA GLN A 65 -5.91 3.81 -7.59
C GLN A 65 -6.55 3.65 -6.22
N VAL A 66 -7.29 4.66 -5.75
CA VAL A 66 -8.05 4.52 -4.50
C VAL A 66 -9.11 3.43 -4.63
N ALA A 67 -9.82 3.36 -5.76
CA ALA A 67 -10.79 2.30 -6.04
C ALA A 67 -10.16 0.90 -6.04
N ALA A 68 -8.97 0.73 -6.63
CA ALA A 68 -8.26 -0.55 -6.64
C ALA A 68 -7.87 -1.00 -5.23
N VAL A 69 -7.36 -0.10 -4.39
CA VAL A 69 -7.03 -0.39 -2.99
C VAL A 69 -8.28 -0.73 -2.18
N ASN A 70 -9.35 0.06 -2.31
CA ASN A 70 -10.64 -0.22 -1.68
C ASN A 70 -11.18 -1.59 -2.06
N ARG A 71 -11.09 -1.95 -3.35
CA ARG A 71 -11.51 -3.27 -3.82
C ARG A 71 -10.68 -4.38 -3.20
N LEU A 72 -9.35 -4.26 -3.20
CA LEU A 72 -8.45 -5.29 -2.69
C LEU A 72 -8.68 -5.55 -1.19
N PHE A 73 -8.67 -4.51 -0.38
CA PHE A 73 -8.83 -4.62 1.07
C PHE A 73 -10.29 -4.87 1.48
N GLY A 74 -11.26 -4.31 0.76
CA GLY A 74 -12.69 -4.51 1.01
C GLY A 74 -13.14 -5.94 0.76
N LEU A 75 -12.63 -6.60 -0.30
CA LEU A 75 -12.89 -8.02 -0.54
C LEU A 75 -12.39 -8.90 0.61
N ARG A 76 -11.20 -8.60 1.14
CA ARG A 76 -10.67 -9.31 2.30
C ARG A 76 -11.51 -9.05 3.55
N ALA A 77 -11.83 -7.79 3.82
CA ALA A 77 -12.62 -7.35 4.97
C ALA A 77 -14.00 -8.03 5.06
N ALA A 78 -14.61 -8.36 3.91
CA ALA A 78 -15.87 -9.10 3.85
C ALA A 78 -15.76 -10.56 4.35
N ILE A 79 -14.56 -11.14 4.37
CA ILE A 79 -14.29 -12.51 4.83
C ILE A 79 -13.71 -12.50 6.25
N ASN A 80 -12.68 -11.67 6.48
CA ASN A 80 -11.99 -11.51 7.75
C ASN A 80 -11.33 -10.12 7.81
N PRO A 81 -11.10 -9.53 9.00
CA PRO A 81 -10.34 -8.28 9.11
C PRO A 81 -9.03 -8.34 8.31
N PRO A 82 -8.75 -7.36 7.44
CA PRO A 82 -7.57 -7.42 6.58
C PRO A 82 -6.29 -7.04 7.32
N PHE A 83 -6.40 -6.48 8.52
CA PHE A 83 -5.30 -6.12 9.40
C PHE A 83 -5.18 -7.14 10.55
N ILE A 84 -3.95 -7.30 11.06
CA ILE A 84 -3.63 -8.30 12.10
C ILE A 84 -4.42 -8.05 13.40
N GLU A 85 -4.64 -6.78 13.74
CA GLU A 85 -5.42 -6.37 14.92
C GLU A 85 -6.90 -6.19 14.57
N LYS A 86 -7.78 -6.84 15.33
CA LYS A 86 -9.24 -6.79 15.13
C LYS A 86 -9.82 -5.38 15.30
N ASP A 87 -9.18 -4.56 16.12
CA ASP A 87 -9.63 -3.20 16.46
C ASP A 87 -9.18 -2.13 15.45
N ILE A 88 -8.58 -2.57 14.33
CA ILE A 88 -8.21 -1.72 13.20
C ILE A 88 -9.13 -2.05 12.02
N PRO A 89 -10.30 -1.39 11.90
CA PRO A 89 -11.19 -1.62 10.77
C PRO A 89 -10.58 -1.08 9.47
N PHE A 90 -10.90 -1.73 8.36
CA PHE A 90 -10.73 -1.11 7.05
C PHE A 90 -11.88 -0.13 6.82
N ILE A 91 -11.54 1.13 6.56
CA ILE A 91 -12.49 2.17 6.22
C ILE A 91 -12.27 2.52 4.76
N GLU A 92 -13.33 2.45 3.97
CA GLU A 92 -13.28 2.83 2.57
C GLU A 92 -12.89 4.30 2.42
N ILE A 93 -11.93 4.55 1.55
CA ILE A 93 -11.38 5.89 1.32
C ILE A 93 -12.01 6.49 0.07
N LYS A 94 -12.43 7.74 0.17
CA LYS A 94 -12.99 8.54 -0.92
C LYS A 94 -11.90 9.36 -1.60
N THR A 95 -12.22 9.92 -2.76
CA THR A 95 -11.41 10.93 -3.43
C THR A 95 -12.21 12.21 -3.65
N PRO A 96 -11.56 13.38 -3.75
CA PRO A 96 -12.23 14.57 -4.27
C PRO A 96 -12.61 14.36 -5.74
N SER A 97 -13.57 15.14 -6.24
CA SER A 97 -13.97 15.12 -7.65
C SER A 97 -12.81 15.41 -8.61
N SER A 98 -11.86 16.25 -8.18
CA SER A 98 -10.65 16.57 -8.94
C SER A 98 -9.70 15.37 -9.13
N ALA A 99 -9.86 14.28 -8.38
CA ALA A 99 -9.02 13.09 -8.58
C ALA A 99 -9.39 12.29 -9.83
N ALA A 100 -10.57 12.53 -10.42
CA ALA A 100 -11.04 11.86 -11.63
C ALA A 100 -10.24 12.29 -12.88
N SER A 101 -9.62 13.47 -12.85
CA SER A 101 -8.83 14.02 -13.95
C SER A 101 -7.38 13.54 -13.98
N SER A 102 -6.85 13.10 -12.84
CA SER A 102 -5.48 12.62 -12.70
C SER A 102 -5.36 11.16 -13.14
N LYS A 103 -4.85 10.92 -14.35
CA LYS A 103 -4.84 9.59 -14.97
C LYS A 103 -3.49 9.24 -15.60
N LEU A 104 -3.12 7.96 -15.44
CA LEU A 104 -2.11 7.31 -16.26
C LEU A 104 -2.79 6.74 -17.50
N ILE A 105 -2.42 7.24 -18.68
CA ILE A 105 -2.93 6.80 -19.97
C ILE A 105 -1.86 5.97 -20.67
N LEU A 106 -2.24 4.78 -21.12
CA LEU A 106 -1.39 3.91 -21.95
C LEU A 106 -2.14 3.51 -23.23
N PRO A 107 -1.51 3.61 -24.41
CA PRO A 107 -2.10 3.14 -25.65
C PRO A 107 -2.52 1.67 -25.56
N HIS A 108 -3.71 1.38 -26.10
CA HIS A 108 -4.25 0.02 -26.21
C HIS A 108 -4.43 -0.71 -24.87
N ARG A 109 -4.56 0.02 -23.76
CA ARG A 109 -4.86 -0.54 -22.44
C ARG A 109 -5.97 0.26 -21.78
N ALA A 110 -6.87 -0.43 -21.09
CA ALA A 110 -7.86 0.23 -20.25
C ALA A 110 -7.18 0.92 -19.05
N ASP A 111 -7.70 2.07 -18.65
CA ASP A 111 -7.25 2.78 -17.45
C ASP A 111 -7.38 1.86 -16.23
N ALA A 112 -6.30 1.74 -15.45
CA ALA A 112 -6.26 0.91 -14.26
C ALA A 112 -5.43 1.57 -13.15
N GLY A 113 -5.94 1.52 -11.92
CA GLY A 113 -5.20 2.01 -10.75
C GLY A 113 -4.09 1.05 -10.29
N MET A 114 -4.30 -0.25 -10.49
CA MET A 114 -3.38 -1.30 -10.06
C MET A 114 -3.27 -2.38 -11.13
N THR A 115 -2.04 -2.81 -11.42
CA THR A 115 -1.75 -3.91 -12.34
C THR A 115 -1.07 -5.03 -11.57
N PHE A 116 -1.59 -6.24 -11.69
CA PHE A 116 -0.93 -7.45 -11.20
C PHE A 116 -0.24 -8.16 -12.36
N LEU A 117 1.02 -8.52 -12.18
CA LEU A 117 1.76 -9.38 -13.08
C LEU A 117 1.89 -10.75 -12.42
N GLU A 118 1.27 -11.76 -13.02
CA GLU A 118 1.36 -13.13 -12.54
C GLU A 118 2.51 -13.84 -13.26
N TYR A 119 3.50 -14.28 -12.48
CA TYR A 119 4.56 -15.11 -12.99
C TYR A 119 4.10 -16.58 -13.06
N ARG A 120 4.13 -17.16 -14.27
CA ARG A 120 3.81 -18.58 -14.50
C ARG A 120 5.02 -19.30 -15.09
N PRO A 121 5.79 -20.05 -14.30
CA PRO A 121 6.89 -20.84 -14.84
C PRO A 121 6.34 -21.93 -15.77
N ALA A 122 7.06 -22.20 -16.87
CA ALA A 122 6.73 -23.34 -17.71
C ALA A 122 6.83 -24.64 -16.88
N PRO A 123 5.88 -25.58 -17.03
CA PRO A 123 6.02 -26.89 -16.41
C PRO A 123 7.29 -27.55 -16.97
N THR A 124 8.21 -27.94 -16.08
CA THR A 124 9.33 -28.80 -16.50
C THR A 124 8.75 -30.19 -16.77
N GLU A 125 8.88 -30.67 -17.99
CA GLU A 125 8.66 -32.07 -18.34
C GLU A 125 9.69 -32.90 -17.57
N VAL A 126 9.30 -33.41 -16.40
CA VAL A 126 10.09 -34.40 -15.69
C VAL A 126 9.47 -35.74 -16.06
N GLU A 127 10.06 -36.40 -17.05
CA GLU A 127 9.80 -37.82 -17.32
C GLU A 127 10.19 -38.63 -16.08
N HIS A 128 9.20 -39.36 -15.57
CA HIS A 128 9.33 -40.58 -14.75
C HIS A 128 10.51 -40.63 -13.76
N GLU A 129 10.26 -40.25 -12.50
CA GLU A 129 10.19 -41.19 -11.38
C GLU A 129 9.96 -40.43 -10.05
N GLU A 130 9.19 -41.10 -9.20
CA GLU A 130 8.70 -40.78 -7.87
C GLU A 130 9.30 -39.60 -7.05
N LYS A 131 8.37 -38.79 -6.52
CA LYS A 131 8.41 -37.94 -5.31
C LYS A 131 9.01 -36.52 -5.42
N LYS A 132 8.09 -35.54 -5.29
CA LYS A 132 8.31 -34.14 -4.86
C LYS A 132 9.19 -33.26 -5.77
N ALA A 133 8.81 -33.14 -7.03
CA ALA A 133 9.23 -32.01 -7.85
C ALA A 133 8.03 -31.07 -8.11
N ALA A 134 7.52 -30.42 -7.06
CA ALA A 134 6.88 -29.13 -7.29
C ALA A 134 7.96 -28.24 -7.90
N SER A 135 7.72 -27.74 -9.12
CA SER A 135 8.65 -26.94 -9.91
C SER A 135 9.46 -26.00 -9.02
N ARG A 136 10.71 -26.37 -8.73
CA ARG A 136 11.60 -25.49 -7.98
C ARG A 136 12.01 -24.40 -8.96
N VAL A 137 11.25 -23.31 -8.97
CA VAL A 137 11.67 -22.08 -9.61
C VAL A 137 12.99 -21.70 -8.95
N ASN A 138 14.07 -21.70 -9.72
CA ASN A 138 15.35 -21.24 -9.24
C ASN A 138 15.22 -19.76 -8.85
N ASN A 139 15.64 -19.41 -7.65
CA ASN A 139 15.59 -18.03 -7.15
C ASN A 139 16.36 -17.04 -8.04
N GLY A 140 17.41 -17.49 -8.73
CA GLY A 140 18.14 -16.69 -9.71
C GLY A 140 17.28 -16.36 -10.92
N ASP A 141 16.80 -17.40 -11.61
CA ASP A 141 15.97 -17.27 -12.81
C ASP A 141 14.69 -16.45 -12.56
N PHE A 142 14.06 -16.61 -11.39
CA PHE A 142 12.92 -15.79 -10.98
C PHE A 142 13.30 -14.31 -10.88
N LYS A 143 14.41 -13.98 -10.21
CA LYS A 143 14.86 -12.59 -10.05
C LYS A 143 15.17 -11.94 -11.39
N ASP A 144 15.87 -12.65 -12.27
CA ASP A 144 16.25 -12.12 -13.57
C ASP A 144 15.02 -11.88 -14.45
N GLN A 145 14.06 -12.82 -14.45
CA GLN A 145 12.81 -12.66 -15.20
C GLN A 145 11.93 -11.54 -14.64
N MET A 146 11.82 -11.40 -13.32
CA MET A 146 11.08 -10.31 -12.70
C MET A 146 11.74 -8.95 -12.95
N ALA A 147 13.08 -8.89 -12.93
CA ALA A 147 13.83 -7.69 -13.26
C ALA A 147 13.64 -7.29 -14.72
N ALA A 148 13.74 -8.25 -15.65
CA ALA A 148 13.48 -8.03 -17.08
C ALA A 148 12.05 -7.54 -17.34
N ALA A 149 11.04 -8.20 -16.75
CA ALA A 149 9.64 -7.80 -16.88
C ALA A 149 9.40 -6.39 -16.30
N THR A 150 10.01 -6.06 -15.16
CA THR A 150 9.93 -4.72 -14.57
C THR A 150 10.57 -3.67 -15.47
N ALA A 151 11.75 -3.94 -16.00
CA ALA A 151 12.44 -3.05 -16.94
C ALA A 151 11.63 -2.83 -18.22
N GLU A 152 11.00 -3.86 -18.76
CA GLU A 152 10.10 -3.76 -19.92
C GLU A 152 8.89 -2.88 -19.63
N GLN A 153 8.25 -3.03 -18.46
CA GLN A 153 7.14 -2.16 -18.08
C GLN A 153 7.59 -0.70 -17.95
N ILE A 154 8.76 -0.44 -17.34
CA ILE A 154 9.31 0.92 -17.23
C ILE A 154 9.59 1.50 -18.61
N ALA A 155 10.26 0.74 -19.49
CA ALA A 155 10.55 1.19 -20.85
C ALA A 155 9.27 1.52 -21.62
N ARG A 156 8.22 0.70 -21.47
CA ARG A 156 6.91 0.97 -22.07
C ARG A 156 6.27 2.24 -21.51
N LEU A 157 6.26 2.41 -20.19
CA LEU A 157 5.74 3.62 -19.53
C LEU A 157 6.44 4.88 -20.06
N LEU A 158 7.77 4.87 -20.14
CA LEU A 158 8.56 6.01 -20.61
C LEU A 158 8.36 6.29 -22.11
N LYS A 159 8.10 5.26 -22.92
CA LYS A 159 7.94 5.40 -24.38
C LYS A 159 6.53 5.85 -24.77
N GLU A 160 5.51 5.34 -24.08
CA GLU A 160 4.12 5.42 -24.52
C GLU A 160 3.17 6.06 -23.50
N GLY A 161 3.57 6.11 -22.23
CA GLY A 161 2.72 6.56 -21.14
C GLY A 161 2.57 8.08 -21.08
N GLN A 162 1.35 8.51 -20.74
CA GLN A 162 1.05 9.91 -20.47
C GLN A 162 0.41 10.07 -19.09
N LEU A 163 0.77 11.15 -18.41
CA LEU A 163 0.09 11.62 -17.21
C LEU A 163 -0.82 12.78 -17.60
N ALA A 164 -2.12 12.55 -17.48
CA ALA A 164 -3.15 13.55 -17.67
C ALA A 164 -3.59 14.16 -16.33
N SER A 165 -3.91 15.44 -16.38
CA SER A 165 -4.49 16.27 -15.31
C SER A 165 -5.65 17.09 -15.90
N GLU A 166 -6.33 17.93 -15.09
CA GLU A 166 -7.43 18.78 -15.60
C GLU A 166 -6.98 19.71 -16.73
N GLU A 167 -5.76 20.22 -16.67
CA GLU A 167 -5.29 21.30 -17.54
C GLU A 167 -4.27 20.83 -18.60
N SER A 168 -3.63 19.68 -18.39
CA SER A 168 -2.53 19.25 -19.26
C SER A 168 -2.36 17.74 -19.30
N SER A 169 -1.74 17.27 -20.39
CA SER A 169 -1.18 15.93 -20.50
C SER A 169 0.29 16.04 -20.85
N ARG A 170 1.13 15.21 -20.22
CA ARG A 170 2.56 15.12 -20.54
C ARG A 170 3.02 13.68 -20.59
N ALA A 171 4.09 13.43 -21.34
CA ALA A 171 4.77 12.14 -21.32
C ALA A 171 5.33 11.83 -19.92
N ILE A 172 5.40 10.54 -19.58
CA ILE A 172 6.03 10.07 -18.35
C ILE A 172 7.54 10.30 -18.43
N SER A 173 8.12 10.79 -17.35
CA SER A 173 9.57 10.91 -17.15
C SER A 173 10.05 9.93 -16.07
N PRO A 174 11.36 9.66 -15.98
CA PRO A 174 11.90 8.76 -14.96
C PRO A 174 11.55 9.16 -13.51
N GLU A 175 11.37 10.45 -13.23
CA GLU A 175 11.02 10.96 -11.89
C GLU A 175 9.60 10.56 -11.43
N ASP A 176 8.74 10.19 -12.37
CA ASP A 176 7.37 9.73 -12.08
C ASP A 176 7.33 8.27 -11.61
N ILE A 177 8.44 7.55 -11.71
CA ILE A 177 8.51 6.12 -11.47
C ILE A 177 9.32 5.85 -10.21
N THR A 178 8.66 5.25 -9.21
CA THR A 178 9.31 4.74 -8.00
C THR A 178 9.29 3.22 -8.00
N ILE A 179 10.46 2.61 -7.75
CA ILE A 179 10.61 1.16 -7.62
C ILE A 179 10.85 0.82 -6.15
N LEU A 180 9.98 -0.02 -5.58
CA LEU A 180 10.12 -0.52 -4.22
C LEU A 180 10.68 -1.95 -4.28
N VAL A 181 11.88 -2.15 -3.72
CA VAL A 181 12.52 -3.46 -3.58
C VAL A 181 12.61 -3.83 -2.10
N ARG A 182 12.64 -5.15 -1.82
CA ARG A 182 12.71 -5.65 -0.44
C ARG A 182 14.07 -5.39 0.23
N SER A 183 15.15 -5.39 -0.55
CA SER A 183 16.53 -5.16 -0.08
C SER A 183 17.22 -4.27 -1.10
N GLY A 184 17.62 -3.07 -0.67
CA GLY A 184 18.54 -2.20 -1.41
C GLY A 184 19.99 -2.56 -1.12
#